data_AF-A0A258KXZ7-F1
#
_entry.id   AF-A0A258KXZ7-F1
#
_cell.length_a   1.000
_cell.length_b   1.000
_cell.length_c   1.000
_cell.angle_alpha   90.00
_cell.angle_beta   90.00
_cell.angle_gamma   90.00
#
_symmetry.space_group_name_H-M   'P 1'
#
loop_
_entity.id
_entity.type
_entity.pdbx_description
1 polymer ?
#
loop_
_entity_poly.entity_id
_entity_poly.type
_entity_poly.pdbx_seq_one_letter_code
_entity_poly.pdbx_strand_id
1 'polypeptide(L)'
;MAAHYLDFERPIADLESKIEELSKLSETAGPGAFESEIQALRDRAQELRVEAYANLDAWQKTMVARHPERPHLRDYVAGLIEEFVELRGDRKFADDQAIVGGLGRFRGQPVVVMGHEKGHDTTTRLKHNFGMARPEGYRKAVRLMDMAERFNLPVLTFV
;
A
#
# COMPACT_ATOMS: atom_id res chain seq x y z
N MET A 1 10.65 3.09 -12.35
CA MET A 1 10.54 3.95 -11.16
C MET A 1 11.68 3.58 -10.25
N ALA A 2 12.38 4.56 -9.65
CA ALA A 2 13.48 4.25 -8.74
C ALA A 2 12.89 3.55 -7.51
N ALA A 3 13.29 2.30 -7.27
CA ALA A 3 12.90 1.57 -6.07
C ALA A 3 13.38 2.35 -4.84
N HIS A 4 12.46 2.64 -3.92
CA HIS A 4 12.79 3.40 -2.73
C HIS A 4 13.27 2.45 -1.62
N TYR A 5 14.57 2.30 -1.44
CA TYR A 5 15.11 1.43 -0.39
C TYR A 5 15.16 2.14 0.97
N LEU A 6 14.85 1.40 2.03
CA LEU A 6 15.08 1.82 3.41
C LEU A 6 16.54 1.60 3.80
N ASP A 7 17.02 2.30 4.83
CA ASP A 7 18.44 2.25 5.21
C ASP A 7 18.94 0.84 5.56
N PHE A 8 18.09 0.01 6.17
CA PHE A 8 18.44 -1.37 6.51
C PHE A 8 18.41 -2.32 5.30
N GLU A 9 17.85 -1.88 4.18
CA GLU A 9 17.78 -2.65 2.93
C GLU A 9 18.97 -2.38 2.01
N ARG A 10 19.90 -1.49 2.38
CA ARG A 10 21.10 -1.18 1.56
C ARG A 10 21.86 -2.42 1.08
N PRO A 11 22.13 -3.44 1.91
CA PRO A 11 22.82 -4.64 1.43
C PRO A 11 22.04 -5.40 0.35
N ILE A 12 20.70 -5.32 0.37
CA ILE A 12 19.83 -5.91 -0.65
C ILE A 12 19.86 -5.06 -1.92
N ALA A 13 19.79 -3.74 -1.78
CA ALA A 13 19.86 -2.79 -2.89
C ALA A 13 21.17 -2.91 -3.68
N ASP A 14 22.29 -3.12 -2.98
CA ASP A 14 23.61 -3.32 -3.60
C ASP A 14 23.64 -4.61 -4.43
N LEU A 15 23.06 -5.70 -3.91
CA LEU A 15 22.94 -6.97 -4.64
C LEU A 15 22.00 -6.85 -5.83
N GLU A 16 20.84 -6.19 -5.69
CA GLU A 16 19.90 -5.98 -6.79
C GLU A 16 20.51 -5.11 -7.89
N SER A 17 21.29 -4.09 -7.53
CA SER A 17 22.04 -3.27 -8.50
C SER A 17 23.07 -4.11 -9.26
N LYS A 18 23.81 -4.98 -8.56
CA LYS A 18 24.77 -5.91 -9.19
C LYS A 18 24.08 -6.93 -10.10
N ILE A 19 22.90 -7.43 -9.70
CA ILE A 19 22.08 -8.33 -10.53
C ILE A 19 21.65 -7.60 -11.80
N GLU A 20 21.22 -6.34 -11.71
CA GLU A 20 20.79 -5.55 -12.86
C GLU A 20 21.95 -5.31 -13.84
N GLU A 21 23.14 -4.97 -13.34
CA GLU A 21 24.35 -4.81 -14.14
C GLU A 21 24.75 -6.10 -14.86
N LEU A 22 24.81 -7.23 -14.14
CA LEU A 22 25.14 -8.54 -14.72
C LEU A 22 24.09 -9.00 -15.73
N SER A 23 22.81 -8.71 -15.48
CA SER A 23 21.73 -9.03 -16.42
C SER A 23 21.92 -8.28 -17.74
N LYS A 24 22.26 -6.99 -17.70
CA LYS A 24 22.55 -6.18 -18.91
C LYS A 24 23.79 -6.67 -19.66
N LEU A 25 24.82 -7.15 -18.94
CA LEU A 25 26.01 -7.73 -19.54
C LEU A 25 25.74 -9.09 -20.18
N SER A 26 24.87 -9.91 -19.58
CA SER A 26 24.44 -11.19 -20.14
C SER A 26 23.80 -11.03 -21.52
N GLU A 27 22.97 -10.00 -21.69
CA GLU A 27 22.33 -9.68 -22.99
C GLU A 27 23.34 -9.42 -24.12
N THR A 28 24.54 -8.90 -23.79
CA THR A 28 25.59 -8.59 -24.78
C THR A 28 26.63 -9.70 -24.94
N ALA A 29 26.82 -10.56 -23.93
CA ALA A 29 27.83 -11.64 -23.92
C ALA A 29 27.37 -12.96 -24.58
N GLY A 30 26.07 -13.10 -24.86
CA GLY A 30 25.49 -14.25 -25.56
C GLY A 30 24.59 -15.12 -24.67
N PRO A 31 23.82 -16.06 -25.26
CA PRO A 31 22.79 -16.83 -24.55
C PRO A 31 23.38 -17.65 -23.39
N GLY A 32 22.89 -17.44 -22.16
CA GLY A 32 23.28 -18.18 -20.96
C GLY A 32 24.56 -17.69 -20.27
N ALA A 33 25.16 -16.59 -20.73
CA ALA A 33 26.28 -15.97 -20.04
C ALA A 33 25.83 -15.46 -18.65
N PHE A 34 26.60 -15.76 -17.60
CA PHE A 34 26.37 -15.33 -16.22
C PHE A 34 25.06 -15.80 -15.55
N GLU A 35 24.28 -16.69 -16.17
CA GLU A 35 22.98 -17.13 -15.62
C GLU A 35 23.11 -17.74 -14.21
N SER A 36 24.11 -18.60 -13.98
CA SER A 36 24.35 -19.21 -12.67
C SER A 36 24.78 -18.21 -11.60
N GLU A 37 25.56 -17.19 -11.98
CA GLU A 37 26.00 -16.13 -11.06
C GLU A 37 24.85 -15.18 -10.72
N ILE A 38 24.03 -14.81 -11.71
CA ILE A 38 22.80 -14.04 -11.52
C ILE A 38 21.85 -14.79 -10.59
N GLN A 39 21.67 -16.09 -10.80
CA GLN A 39 20.79 -16.90 -9.94
C GLN A 39 21.33 -16.98 -8.51
N ALA A 40 22.63 -17.22 -8.32
CA ALA A 40 23.24 -17.24 -6.99
C ALA A 40 23.10 -15.90 -6.25
N LEU A 41 23.24 -14.77 -6.97
CA LEU A 41 23.02 -13.44 -6.39
C LEU A 41 21.55 -13.20 -6.03
N ARG A 42 20.60 -13.64 -6.86
CA ARG A 42 19.16 -13.56 -6.58
C ARG A 42 18.79 -14.36 -5.34
N ASP A 43 19.30 -15.58 -5.23
CA ASP A 43 19.06 -16.44 -4.06
C ASP A 43 19.62 -15.78 -2.80
N ARG A 44 20.84 -15.22 -2.88
CA ARG A 44 21.45 -14.52 -1.75
C ARG A 44 20.68 -13.25 -1.35
N ALA A 45 20.22 -12.47 -2.32
CA ALA A 45 19.39 -11.29 -2.07
C ALA A 45 18.07 -11.67 -1.41
N GLN A 46 17.47 -12.79 -1.83
CA GLN A 46 16.24 -13.31 -1.24
C GLN A 46 16.44 -13.78 0.21
N GLU A 47 17.52 -14.50 0.50
CA GLU A 47 17.86 -14.91 1.86
C GLU A 47 18.02 -13.71 2.79
N LEU A 48 18.81 -12.72 2.38
CA LEU A 48 19.04 -11.51 3.17
C LEU A 48 17.76 -10.71 3.37
N ARG A 49 16.89 -10.65 2.36
CA ARG A 49 15.58 -10.02 2.47
C ARG A 49 14.71 -10.71 3.51
N VAL A 50 14.61 -12.04 3.46
CA VAL A 50 13.83 -12.81 4.44
C VAL A 50 14.40 -12.60 5.86
N GLU A 51 15.71 -12.67 6.02
CA GLU A 51 16.38 -12.48 7.31
C GLU A 51 16.18 -11.07 7.88
N ALA A 52 16.34 -10.03 7.04
CA ALA A 52 16.17 -8.64 7.44
C ALA A 52 14.72 -8.34 7.88
N TYR A 53 13.73 -8.79 7.10
CA TYR A 53 12.33 -8.56 7.41
C TYR A 53 11.81 -9.43 8.57
N ALA A 54 12.40 -10.60 8.82
CA ALA A 54 12.07 -11.43 9.96
C ALA A 54 12.52 -10.80 11.30
N ASN A 55 13.62 -10.03 11.29
CA ASN A 55 14.28 -9.51 12.49
C ASN A 55 14.22 -7.98 12.60
N LEU A 56 13.13 -7.35 12.13
CA LEU A 56 12.99 -5.90 12.20
C LEU A 56 12.91 -5.39 13.65
N ASP A 57 13.71 -4.36 13.95
CA ASP A 57 13.58 -3.60 15.19
C ASP A 57 12.34 -2.69 15.17
N ALA A 58 12.06 -2.02 16.31
CA ALA A 58 10.88 -1.16 16.45
C ALA A 58 10.90 0.06 15.50
N TRP A 59 12.09 0.62 15.24
CA TRP A 59 12.25 1.76 14.35
C TRP A 59 12.11 1.36 12.89
N GLN A 60 12.74 0.27 12.48
CA GLN A 60 12.65 -0.32 11.15
C GLN A 60 11.20 -0.69 10.79
N LYS A 61 10.44 -1.28 11.73
CA LYS A 61 8.99 -1.49 11.55
C LYS A 61 8.24 -0.20 11.28
N THR A 62 8.60 0.88 11.98
CA THR A 62 8.01 2.20 11.77
C THR A 62 8.36 2.77 10.39
N MET A 63 9.60 2.56 9.92
CA MET A 63 10.03 2.95 8.57
C MET A 63 9.21 2.21 7.50
N VAL A 64 9.04 0.88 7.63
CA VAL A 64 8.20 0.08 6.71
C VAL A 64 6.75 0.57 6.74
N ALA A 65 6.19 0.83 7.93
CA ALA A 65 4.81 1.34 8.06
C ALA A 65 4.61 2.74 7.43
N ARG A 66 5.70 3.50 7.26
CA ARG A 66 5.72 4.83 6.65
C ARG A 66 6.36 4.83 5.25
N HIS A 67 6.56 3.66 4.66
CA HIS A 67 7.18 3.53 3.34
C HIS A 67 6.42 4.39 2.31
N PRO A 68 7.12 5.18 1.47
CA PRO A 68 6.47 6.06 0.49
C PRO A 68 5.54 5.33 -0.47
N GLU A 69 5.89 4.10 -0.83
CA GLU A 69 5.12 3.22 -1.73
C GLU A 69 4.24 2.22 -0.97
N ARG A 70 4.01 2.41 0.34
CA ARG A 70 3.10 1.54 1.10
C ARG A 70 1.69 1.65 0.49
N PRO A 71 1.05 0.54 0.10
CA PRO A 71 -0.31 0.58 -0.45
C PRO A 71 -1.29 1.30 0.48
N HIS A 72 -2.10 2.18 -0.10
CA HIS A 72 -3.13 2.96 0.58
C HIS A 72 -4.51 2.31 0.41
N LEU A 73 -5.53 2.89 1.04
CA LEU A 73 -6.89 2.37 0.98
C LEU A 73 -7.37 2.16 -0.45
N ARG A 74 -7.11 3.12 -1.36
CA ARG A 74 -7.52 2.99 -2.77
C ARG A 74 -6.90 1.78 -3.45
N ASP A 75 -5.67 1.40 -3.12
CA ASP A 75 -5.00 0.23 -3.69
C ASP A 75 -5.67 -1.07 -3.22
N TYR A 76 -6.01 -1.16 -1.93
CA TYR A 76 -6.76 -2.30 -1.39
C TYR A 76 -8.18 -2.37 -1.94
N VAL A 77 -8.86 -1.24 -2.07
CA VAL A 77 -10.20 -1.19 -2.67
C VAL A 77 -10.16 -1.68 -4.12
N ALA A 78 -9.19 -1.22 -4.92
CA ALA A 78 -9.01 -1.65 -6.30
C ALA A 78 -8.68 -3.14 -6.44
N GLY A 79 -7.92 -3.70 -5.49
CA GLY A 79 -7.50 -5.10 -5.52
C GLY A 79 -8.46 -6.10 -4.86
N LEU A 80 -9.31 -5.66 -3.92
CA LEU A 80 -10.12 -6.56 -3.07
C LEU A 80 -11.63 -6.34 -3.17
N ILE A 81 -12.09 -5.16 -3.62
CA ILE A 81 -13.49 -4.77 -3.54
C ILE A 81 -14.08 -4.60 -4.94
N GLU A 82 -15.08 -5.42 -5.25
CA GLU A 82 -15.84 -5.36 -6.49
C GLU A 82 -16.99 -4.34 -6.38
N GLU A 83 -17.39 -3.75 -7.51
CA GLU A 83 -18.54 -2.83 -7.61
C GLU A 83 -18.49 -1.68 -6.58
N PHE A 84 -17.29 -1.17 -6.28
CA PHE A 84 -17.13 -0.13 -5.26
C PHE A 84 -17.80 1.19 -5.68
N VAL A 85 -18.73 1.65 -4.85
CA VAL A 85 -19.42 2.94 -4.99
C VAL A 85 -19.07 3.81 -3.79
N GLU A 86 -18.23 4.82 -4.02
CA GLU A 86 -17.84 5.80 -3.00
C GLU A 86 -19.04 6.67 -2.55
N LEU A 87 -19.24 6.79 -1.24
CA LEU A 87 -20.30 7.60 -0.64
C LEU A 87 -19.71 8.80 0.11
N ARG A 88 -20.04 9.99 -0.39
CA ARG A 88 -19.43 11.26 0.04
C ARG A 88 -20.29 12.06 1.02
N GLY A 89 -19.62 12.86 1.85
CA GLY A 89 -20.20 13.86 2.74
C GLY A 89 -20.70 13.32 4.08
N ASP A 90 -20.71 14.21 5.08
CA ASP A 90 -21.25 13.96 6.43
C ASP A 90 -22.71 14.42 6.60
N ARG A 91 -23.30 15.05 5.56
CA ARG A 91 -24.64 15.67 5.57
C ARG A 91 -24.81 16.82 6.58
N LYS A 92 -23.72 17.40 7.08
CA LYS A 92 -23.77 18.52 8.04
C LYS A 92 -22.86 19.67 7.64
N PHE A 93 -21.65 19.38 7.17
CA PHE A 93 -20.63 20.39 6.88
C PHE A 93 -19.95 20.16 5.53
N ALA A 94 -19.24 19.03 5.37
CA ALA A 94 -18.40 18.81 4.20
C ALA A 94 -18.13 17.32 3.93
N ASP A 95 -17.48 17.04 2.81
CA ASP A 95 -16.90 15.74 2.49
C ASP A 95 -15.39 15.74 2.73
N ASP A 96 -14.96 15.16 3.85
CA ASP A 96 -13.54 14.98 4.13
C ASP A 96 -12.94 13.94 3.17
N GLN A 97 -11.93 14.37 2.42
CA GLN A 97 -11.22 13.49 1.49
C GLN A 97 -10.25 12.55 2.22
N ALA A 98 -9.84 12.85 3.45
CA ALA A 98 -8.95 11.98 4.23
C ALA A 98 -9.63 10.65 4.60
N ILE A 99 -10.96 10.62 4.69
CA ILE A 99 -11.76 9.41 4.90
C ILE A 99 -12.46 9.06 3.61
N VAL A 100 -12.09 7.93 2.99
CA VAL A 100 -12.78 7.38 1.83
C VAL A 100 -13.61 6.19 2.32
N GLY A 101 -14.82 6.05 1.78
CA GLY A 101 -15.68 4.91 2.13
C GLY A 101 -16.92 4.82 1.25
N GLY A 102 -17.52 3.65 1.23
CA GLY A 102 -18.58 3.33 0.29
C GLY A 102 -19.11 1.91 0.42
N LEU A 103 -19.99 1.55 -0.51
CA LEU A 103 -20.51 0.20 -0.66
C LEU A 103 -19.66 -0.56 -1.68
N GLY A 104 -19.57 -1.87 -1.52
CA GLY A 104 -18.97 -2.75 -2.52
C GLY A 104 -19.20 -4.20 -2.16
N ARG A 105 -18.52 -5.10 -2.86
CA ARG A 105 -18.58 -6.54 -2.61
C ARG A 105 -17.19 -7.08 -2.29
N PHE A 106 -17.09 -7.79 -1.18
CA PHE A 106 -15.90 -8.54 -0.82
C PHE A 106 -16.23 -10.03 -0.93
N ARG A 107 -15.59 -10.73 -1.87
CA ARG A 107 -15.85 -12.16 -2.14
C ARG A 107 -17.35 -12.47 -2.34
N GLY A 108 -18.03 -11.62 -3.13
CA GLY A 108 -19.46 -11.71 -3.41
C GLY A 108 -20.40 -11.22 -2.30
N GLN A 109 -19.90 -10.97 -1.09
CA GLN A 109 -20.71 -10.45 0.02
C GLN A 109 -20.77 -8.91 -0.01
N PRO A 110 -21.97 -8.30 0.06
CA PRO A 110 -22.09 -6.84 0.14
C PRO A 110 -21.54 -6.34 1.48
N VAL A 111 -20.69 -5.32 1.42
CA VAL A 111 -20.00 -4.75 2.58
C VAL A 111 -19.95 -3.23 2.49
N VAL A 112 -19.83 -2.58 3.64
CA VAL A 112 -19.37 -1.19 3.72
C VAL A 112 -17.86 -1.21 3.95
N VAL A 113 -17.11 -0.53 3.09
CA VAL A 113 -15.65 -0.37 3.20
C VAL A 113 -15.34 1.09 3.48
N MET A 114 -14.44 1.36 4.43
CA MET A 114 -13.95 2.72 4.68
C MET A 114 -12.54 2.72 5.29
N GLY A 115 -11.88 3.87 5.28
CA GLY A 115 -10.59 4.04 5.93
C GLY A 115 -9.91 5.35 5.56
N HIS A 116 -8.65 5.46 5.97
CA HIS A 116 -7.83 6.63 5.68
C HIS A 116 -7.20 6.54 4.30
N GLU A 117 -7.32 7.60 3.51
CA GLU A 117 -6.59 7.76 2.25
C GLU A 117 -5.52 8.83 2.43
N LYS A 118 -4.27 8.51 2.08
CA LYS A 118 -3.13 9.42 2.26
C LYS A 118 -2.73 10.14 0.99
N GLY A 119 -2.95 9.55 -0.19
CA GLY A 119 -2.42 10.03 -1.46
C GLY A 119 -1.00 9.54 -1.75
N HIS A 120 -0.75 9.24 -3.03
CA HIS A 120 0.51 8.67 -3.52
C HIS A 120 1.53 9.74 -3.94
N ASP A 121 1.06 10.87 -4.43
CA ASP A 121 1.89 12.00 -4.88
C ASP A 121 1.65 13.25 -4.01
N THR A 122 2.45 14.30 -4.21
CA THR A 122 2.31 15.54 -3.44
C THR A 122 0.92 16.18 -3.59
N THR A 123 0.35 16.12 -4.79
CA THR A 123 -0.94 16.77 -5.09
C THR A 123 -2.10 16.05 -4.37
N THR A 124 -2.14 14.73 -4.43
CA THR A 124 -3.13 13.91 -3.76
C THR A 124 -2.92 13.91 -2.25
N ARG A 125 -1.68 13.95 -1.75
CA ARG A 125 -1.41 14.09 -0.31
C ARG A 125 -1.98 15.35 0.29
N LEU A 126 -1.82 16.48 -0.40
CA LEU A 126 -2.41 17.75 0.02
C LEU A 126 -3.95 17.67 -0.02
N LYS A 127 -4.52 17.10 -1.09
CA LYS A 127 -5.98 16.90 -1.21
C LYS A 127 -6.55 16.05 -0.06
N HIS A 128 -5.87 14.96 0.29
CA HIS A 128 -6.30 14.01 1.31
C HIS A 128 -5.80 14.38 2.72
N ASN A 129 -5.22 15.57 2.90
CA ASN A 129 -4.64 16.01 4.17
C ASN A 129 -3.70 14.97 4.81
N PHE A 130 -2.92 14.25 3.99
CA PHE A 130 -2.03 13.16 4.42
C PHE A 130 -2.75 12.04 5.20
N GLY A 131 -4.05 11.85 4.97
CA GLY A 131 -4.90 10.92 5.71
C GLY A 131 -5.27 11.38 7.11
N MET A 132 -5.03 12.65 7.46
CA MET A 132 -5.44 13.22 8.73
C MET A 132 -6.88 13.71 8.65
N ALA A 133 -7.80 12.94 9.21
CA ALA A 133 -9.22 13.25 9.21
C ALA A 133 -9.57 14.46 10.10
N ARG A 134 -10.48 15.29 9.60
CA ARG A 134 -11.16 16.36 10.33
C ARG A 134 -12.43 15.83 11.00
N PRO A 135 -13.09 16.60 11.89
CA PRO A 135 -14.32 16.17 12.56
C PRO A 135 -15.41 15.69 11.60
N GLU A 136 -15.58 16.34 10.45
CA GLU A 136 -16.50 15.94 9.38
C GLU A 136 -16.19 14.55 8.80
N GLY A 137 -14.91 14.14 8.72
CA GLY A 137 -14.50 12.80 8.28
C GLY A 137 -14.97 11.72 9.24
N TYR A 138 -14.84 11.95 10.54
CA TYR A 138 -15.36 11.02 11.55
C TYR A 138 -16.89 10.96 11.54
N ARG A 139 -17.59 12.08 11.32
CA ARG A 139 -19.05 12.06 11.16
C ARG A 139 -19.49 11.30 9.91
N LYS A 140 -18.76 11.44 8.80
CA LYS A 140 -18.95 10.63 7.59
C LYS A 140 -18.76 9.15 7.90
N ALA A 141 -17.72 8.76 8.64
CA ALA A 141 -17.50 7.38 9.04
C ALA A 141 -18.67 6.83 9.87
N VAL A 142 -19.13 7.57 10.89
CA VAL A 142 -20.32 7.19 11.69
C VAL A 142 -21.54 7.01 10.80
N ARG A 143 -21.81 7.94 9.87
CA ARG A 143 -22.92 7.82 8.90
C ARG A 143 -22.84 6.52 8.08
N LEU A 144 -21.63 6.11 7.66
CA LEU A 144 -21.44 4.87 6.91
C LEU A 144 -21.67 3.63 7.80
N MET A 145 -21.23 3.67 9.06
CA MET A 145 -21.50 2.60 10.04
C MET A 145 -23.01 2.47 10.34
N ASP A 146 -23.70 3.58 10.59
CA ASP A 146 -25.15 3.59 10.84
C ASP A 146 -25.93 3.02 9.64
N MET A 147 -25.47 3.32 8.42
CA MET A 147 -26.04 2.76 7.20
C MET A 147 -25.78 1.26 7.12
N ALA A 148 -24.56 0.81 7.42
CA ALA A 148 -24.22 -0.61 7.44
C ALA A 148 -25.10 -1.38 8.42
N GLU A 149 -25.30 -0.86 9.63
CA GLU A 149 -26.15 -1.45 10.66
C GLU A 149 -27.60 -1.59 10.17
N ARG A 150 -28.18 -0.54 9.58
CA ARG A 150 -29.57 -0.55 9.07
C ARG A 150 -29.83 -1.63 8.02
N PHE A 151 -28.82 -1.94 7.20
CA PHE A 151 -28.92 -2.95 6.14
C PHE A 151 -28.26 -4.27 6.52
N ASN A 152 -27.84 -4.43 7.78
CA ASN A 152 -27.15 -5.61 8.29
C ASN A 152 -25.92 -6.00 7.45
N LEU A 153 -25.14 -5.00 7.04
CA LEU A 153 -23.94 -5.16 6.23
C LEU A 153 -22.70 -5.21 7.13
N PRO A 154 -21.73 -6.10 6.86
CA PRO A 154 -20.42 -6.06 7.50
C PRO A 154 -19.67 -4.77 7.16
N VAL A 155 -18.82 -4.33 8.09
CA VAL A 155 -17.97 -3.15 7.93
C VAL A 155 -16.49 -3.58 7.89
N LEU A 156 -15.78 -3.15 6.85
CA LEU A 156 -14.34 -3.31 6.71
C LEU A 156 -13.66 -1.95 6.86
N THR A 157 -12.80 -1.80 7.87
CA THR A 157 -12.08 -0.55 8.16
C THR A 157 -10.59 -0.70 7.97
N PHE A 158 -9.99 0.20 7.19
CA PHE A 158 -8.53 0.27 7.00
C PHE A 158 -7.95 1.46 7.77
N VAL A 159 -7.06 1.16 8.72
CA VAL A 159 -6.45 2.12 9.66
C VAL A 159 -4.97 2.33 9.34
#